data_AF-A0A7S1LUR9-F1
#
_entry.id   AF-A0A7S1LUR9-F1
#
_cell.length_a   1.000
_cell.length_b   1.000
_cell.length_c   1.000
_cell.angle_alpha   90.00
_cell.angle_beta   90.00
_cell.angle_gamma   90.00
#
_symmetry.space_group_name_H-M   'P 1'
#
loop_
_entity.id
_entity.type
_entity.pdbx_description
1 polymer ?
#
loop_
_entity_poly.entity_id
_entity_poly.type
_entity_poly.pdbx_seq_one_letter_code
_entity_poly.pdbx_strand_id
1 'polypeptide(L)'
;TERLRKADIRGVAGIEKLHDAFWRCGLLRDLVLADLPDLTLIRDNFAAECRSLVSLELESLSALQAIGSTFGADCLSLSKVRIRAVPHLSTIADGFLRQAKHLTSLEVDAPQLWSIGPSFVIGSAALRRLDLTRSPKLARSRGVRPGLRRQRVCAP
;
A
#
# COMPACT_ATOMS: atom_id res chain seq x y z
N THR A 1 -2.54 -17.88 22.55
CA THR A 1 -2.82 -17.13 21.32
C THR A 1 -1.54 -16.43 20.91
N GLU A 2 -0.84 -16.94 19.90
CA GLU A 2 0.41 -16.33 19.46
C GLU A 2 0.11 -14.91 18.96
N ARG A 3 0.68 -13.93 19.66
CA ARG A 3 0.47 -12.51 19.38
C ARG A 3 1.38 -12.13 18.22
N LEU A 4 0.93 -12.35 16.98
CA LEU A 4 1.70 -12.04 15.78
C LEU A 4 2.04 -10.53 15.74
N ARG A 5 3.32 -10.21 15.94
CA ARG A 5 3.84 -8.84 15.89
C ARG A 5 4.54 -8.51 14.58
N LYS A 6 5.04 -9.52 13.88
CA LYS A 6 5.68 -9.37 12.58
C LYS A 6 5.14 -10.45 11.66
N ALA A 7 4.73 -10.08 10.47
CA ALA A 7 4.40 -10.97 9.38
C ALA A 7 5.40 -10.72 8.26
N ASP A 8 6.14 -11.76 7.89
CA ASP A 8 7.16 -11.70 6.84
C ASP A 8 6.91 -12.87 5.90
N ILE A 9 6.21 -12.61 4.80
CA ILE A 9 5.83 -13.62 3.81
C ILE A 9 6.72 -13.42 2.59
N ARG A 10 7.70 -14.33 2.41
CA ARG A 10 8.67 -14.23 1.32
C ARG A 10 8.96 -15.54 0.62
N GLY A 11 9.23 -15.48 -0.68
CA GLY A 11 9.74 -16.61 -1.45
C GLY A 11 8.74 -17.76 -1.60
N VAL A 12 7.45 -17.47 -1.47
CA VAL A 12 6.39 -18.48 -1.58
C VAL A 12 5.79 -18.44 -2.98
N ALA A 13 5.93 -19.55 -3.71
CA ALA A 13 5.27 -19.77 -4.99
C ALA A 13 3.85 -20.32 -4.80
N GLY A 14 3.01 -20.20 -5.83
CA GLY A 14 1.64 -20.72 -5.87
C GLY A 14 0.60 -19.87 -5.14
N ILE A 15 1.00 -18.79 -4.45
CA ILE A 15 0.04 -17.83 -3.87
C ILE A 15 -0.39 -16.85 -4.95
N GLU A 16 -1.52 -17.13 -5.61
CA GLU A 16 -2.04 -16.24 -6.66
C GLU A 16 -2.78 -15.02 -6.11
N LYS A 17 -3.46 -15.19 -4.97
CA LYS A 17 -4.33 -14.17 -4.38
C LYS A 17 -4.20 -14.16 -2.88
N LEU A 18 -4.11 -12.96 -2.30
CA LEU A 18 -4.13 -12.76 -0.87
C LEU A 18 -5.45 -12.14 -0.44
N HIS A 19 -6.21 -12.86 0.39
CA HIS A 19 -7.46 -12.40 1.01
C HIS A 19 -7.18 -11.56 2.26
N ASP A 20 -8.19 -11.15 3.01
CA ASP A 20 -8.20 -10.31 4.22
C ASP A 20 -7.45 -10.89 5.45
N ALA A 21 -6.27 -11.48 5.21
CA ALA A 21 -5.50 -12.30 6.15
C ALA A 21 -5.06 -11.57 7.43
N PHE A 22 -4.83 -10.26 7.37
CA PHE A 22 -4.41 -9.45 8.51
C PHE A 22 -5.47 -8.44 8.96
N TRP A 23 -6.72 -8.57 8.51
CA TRP A 23 -7.77 -7.64 8.92
C TRP A 23 -7.93 -7.64 10.45
N ARG A 24 -7.85 -6.45 11.04
CA ARG A 24 -7.95 -6.21 12.49
C ARG A 24 -6.87 -6.94 13.33
N CYS A 25 -5.72 -7.26 12.75
CA CYS A 25 -4.56 -7.75 13.50
C CYS A 25 -3.96 -6.63 14.38
N GLY A 26 -4.59 -6.38 15.53
CA GLY A 26 -4.30 -5.23 16.40
C GLY A 26 -2.91 -5.22 17.06
N LEU A 27 -2.14 -6.31 16.99
CA LEU A 27 -0.79 -6.42 17.55
C LEU A 27 0.31 -6.47 16.48
N LEU A 28 -0.05 -6.60 15.20
CA LEU A 28 0.89 -6.62 14.10
C LEU A 28 1.56 -5.24 14.01
N ARG A 29 2.89 -5.22 13.98
CA ARG A 29 3.73 -4.02 13.89
C ARG A 29 4.43 -3.89 12.55
N ASP A 30 4.86 -5.02 11.98
CA ASP A 30 5.59 -5.04 10.72
C ASP A 30 4.97 -6.08 9.79
N LEU A 31 4.69 -5.67 8.56
CA LEU A 31 4.15 -6.52 7.51
C LEU A 31 5.01 -6.40 6.26
N VAL A 32 5.58 -7.52 5.84
CA VAL A 32 6.36 -7.59 4.60
C VAL A 32 5.81 -8.70 3.71
N LEU A 33 5.51 -8.36 2.46
CA LEU A 33 5.28 -9.31 1.38
C LEU A 33 6.41 -9.12 0.35
N ALA A 34 7.23 -10.14 0.14
CA ALA A 34 8.29 -10.07 -0.87
C ALA A 34 8.45 -11.35 -1.69
N ASP A 35 8.98 -11.25 -2.90
CA ASP A 35 9.35 -12.42 -3.71
C ASP A 35 8.21 -13.46 -3.85
N LEU A 36 6.99 -12.98 -4.14
CA LEU A 36 5.81 -13.82 -4.40
C LEU A 36 5.55 -13.81 -5.92
N PRO A 37 6.16 -14.74 -6.67
CA PRO A 37 6.23 -14.66 -8.13
C PRO A 37 4.87 -14.80 -8.81
N ASP A 38 3.92 -15.52 -8.18
CA ASP A 38 2.60 -15.81 -8.74
C ASP A 38 1.50 -14.89 -8.19
N LEU A 39 1.80 -14.03 -7.23
CA LEU A 39 0.81 -13.17 -6.58
C LEU A 39 0.32 -12.11 -7.56
N THR A 40 -0.92 -12.25 -8.03
CA THR A 40 -1.55 -11.35 -9.01
C THR A 40 -2.44 -10.29 -8.37
N LEU A 41 -3.03 -10.59 -7.20
CA LEU A 41 -4.02 -9.74 -6.56
C LEU A 41 -3.92 -9.79 -5.05
N ILE A 42 -3.88 -8.62 -4.42
CA ILE A 42 -4.20 -8.49 -3.00
C ILE A 42 -5.62 -7.97 -2.89
N ARG A 43 -6.48 -8.66 -2.14
CA ARG A 43 -7.90 -8.35 -1.98
C ARG A 43 -8.11 -7.18 -1.01
N ASP A 44 -9.37 -6.77 -0.94
CA ASP A 44 -9.81 -5.68 -0.08
C ASP A 44 -9.52 -5.98 1.41
N ASN A 45 -9.31 -4.93 2.19
CA ASN A 45 -9.10 -4.98 3.64
C ASN A 45 -7.91 -5.82 4.14
N PHE A 46 -6.99 -6.23 3.26
CA PHE A 46 -5.86 -7.14 3.56
C PHE A 46 -5.24 -6.97 4.95
N ALA A 47 -4.90 -5.72 5.29
CA ALA A 47 -4.32 -5.31 6.56
C ALA A 47 -5.09 -4.11 7.17
N ALA A 48 -6.38 -3.96 6.88
CA ALA A 48 -7.19 -2.89 7.44
C ALA A 48 -7.29 -3.00 8.97
N GLU A 49 -7.42 -1.87 9.65
CA GLU A 49 -7.58 -1.76 11.10
C GLU A 49 -6.47 -2.43 11.93
N CYS A 50 -5.28 -2.65 11.35
CA CYS A 50 -4.08 -3.04 12.10
C CYS A 50 -3.56 -1.84 12.90
N ARG A 51 -4.19 -1.55 14.03
CA ARG A 51 -3.93 -0.32 14.80
C ARG A 51 -2.50 -0.17 15.31
N SER A 52 -1.78 -1.27 15.51
CA SER A 52 -0.36 -1.27 15.93
C SER A 52 0.63 -1.33 14.77
N LEU A 53 0.18 -1.43 13.52
CA LEU A 53 1.06 -1.59 12.37
C LEU A 53 1.86 -0.31 12.19
N VAL A 54 3.19 -0.41 12.17
CA VAL A 54 4.14 0.71 12.06
C VAL A 54 4.75 0.78 10.67
N SER A 55 5.05 -0.38 10.08
CA SER A 55 5.69 -0.51 8.76
C SER A 55 4.97 -1.52 7.87
N LEU A 56 4.88 -1.18 6.57
CA LEU A 56 4.34 -2.05 5.53
C LEU A 56 5.23 -2.00 4.30
N GLU A 57 5.68 -3.16 3.83
CA GLU A 57 6.55 -3.29 2.67
C GLU A 57 6.01 -4.34 1.69
N LEU A 58 5.84 -3.92 0.44
CA LEU A 58 5.57 -4.78 -0.72
C LEU A 58 6.77 -4.69 -1.66
N GLU A 59 7.49 -5.79 -1.87
CA GLU A 59 8.76 -5.78 -2.60
C GLU A 59 8.86 -6.95 -3.59
N SER A 60 9.43 -6.72 -4.78
CA SER A 60 9.71 -7.80 -5.75
C SER A 60 8.48 -8.67 -6.10
N LEU A 61 7.30 -8.05 -6.19
CA LEU A 61 6.05 -8.74 -6.53
C LEU A 61 5.84 -8.69 -8.04
N SER A 62 6.54 -9.56 -8.77
CA SER A 62 6.62 -9.52 -10.23
C SER A 62 5.28 -9.74 -10.94
N ALA A 63 4.37 -10.55 -10.41
CA ALA A 63 3.06 -10.77 -11.03
C ALA A 63 1.95 -9.86 -10.51
N LEU A 64 2.19 -9.02 -9.49
CA LEU A 64 1.11 -8.27 -8.83
C LEU A 64 0.53 -7.22 -9.78
N GLN A 65 -0.77 -7.36 -10.09
CA GLN A 65 -1.48 -6.51 -11.05
C GLN A 65 -2.36 -5.47 -10.37
N ALA A 66 -2.93 -5.79 -9.22
CA ALA A 66 -3.90 -4.95 -8.53
C ALA A 66 -3.83 -5.10 -7.00
N ILE A 67 -4.12 -3.99 -6.32
CA ILE A 67 -4.35 -3.95 -4.88
C ILE A 67 -5.80 -3.50 -4.63
N GLY A 68 -6.51 -4.29 -3.83
CA GLY A 68 -7.89 -4.07 -3.43
C GLY A 68 -8.11 -2.84 -2.56
N SER A 69 -9.38 -2.56 -2.33
CA SER A 69 -9.82 -1.39 -1.59
C SER A 69 -9.43 -1.50 -0.12
N THR A 70 -9.27 -0.35 0.54
CA THR A 70 -9.10 -0.27 1.99
C THR A 70 -7.96 -1.13 2.57
N PHE A 71 -6.97 -1.48 1.75
CA PHE A 71 -5.87 -2.41 2.06
C PHE A 71 -5.23 -2.20 3.44
N GLY A 72 -4.93 -0.96 3.82
CA GLY A 72 -4.40 -0.57 5.13
C GLY A 72 -5.18 0.62 5.71
N ALA A 73 -6.50 0.64 5.51
CA ALA A 73 -7.35 1.67 6.09
C ALA A 73 -7.37 1.59 7.63
N ASP A 74 -7.44 2.73 8.30
CA ASP A 74 -7.53 2.85 9.77
C ASP A 74 -6.34 2.20 10.54
N CYS A 75 -5.19 2.06 9.87
CA CYS A 75 -3.92 1.68 10.52
C CYS A 75 -3.31 2.88 11.24
N LEU A 76 -3.76 3.10 12.48
CA LEU A 76 -3.48 4.34 13.22
C LEU A 76 -2.00 4.54 13.57
N SER A 77 -1.21 3.49 13.73
CA SER A 77 0.23 3.60 14.03
C SER A 77 1.11 3.61 12.78
N LEU A 78 0.53 3.46 11.58
CA LEU A 78 1.30 3.20 10.37
C LEU A 78 2.06 4.45 9.99
N SER A 79 3.39 4.37 10.04
CA SER A 79 4.26 5.51 9.83
C SER A 79 4.86 5.54 8.42
N LYS A 80 4.96 4.37 7.78
CA LYS A 80 5.75 4.19 6.57
C LYS A 80 5.24 3.04 5.72
N VAL A 81 5.11 3.31 4.43
CA VAL A 81 4.74 2.33 3.42
C VAL A 81 5.69 2.39 2.24
N ARG A 82 6.12 1.23 1.75
CA ARG A 82 6.93 1.09 0.54
C ARG A 82 6.35 0.02 -0.37
N ILE A 83 6.19 0.39 -1.64
CA ILE A 83 5.87 -0.53 -2.73
C ILE A 83 7.04 -0.41 -3.72
N ARG A 84 7.86 -1.46 -3.83
CA ARG A 84 9.13 -1.44 -4.58
C ARG A 84 9.24 -2.62 -5.53
N ALA A 85 9.81 -2.38 -6.70
CA ALA A 85 9.99 -3.41 -7.72
C ALA A 85 8.68 -4.18 -8.00
N VAL A 86 7.58 -3.46 -8.21
CA VAL A 86 6.28 -4.05 -8.57
C VAL A 86 5.91 -3.65 -10.01
N PRO A 87 6.59 -4.22 -11.02
CA PRO A 87 6.57 -3.72 -12.38
C PRO A 87 5.20 -3.81 -13.05
N HIS A 88 4.35 -4.77 -12.68
CA HIS A 88 3.07 -5.02 -13.33
C HIS A 88 1.85 -4.43 -12.60
N LEU A 89 2.05 -3.77 -11.45
CA LEU A 89 0.95 -3.17 -10.71
C LEU A 89 0.33 -2.03 -11.52
N SER A 90 -0.93 -2.22 -11.89
CA SER A 90 -1.66 -1.33 -12.79
C SER A 90 -2.67 -0.46 -12.07
N THR A 91 -3.27 -0.97 -10.99
CA THR A 91 -4.33 -0.31 -10.24
C THR A 91 -4.17 -0.48 -8.73
N ILE A 92 -4.47 0.59 -7.99
CA ILE A 92 -4.70 0.52 -6.55
C ILE A 92 -6.10 1.06 -6.30
N ALA A 93 -6.96 0.28 -5.67
CA ALA A 93 -8.36 0.63 -5.48
C ALA A 93 -8.57 1.69 -4.37
N ASP A 94 -9.83 2.00 -4.10
CA ASP A 94 -10.20 3.10 -3.21
C ASP A 94 -9.76 2.88 -1.76
N GLY A 95 -9.38 3.96 -1.09
CA GLY A 95 -9.12 3.94 0.35
C GLY A 95 -7.87 3.18 0.79
N PHE A 96 -6.92 2.89 -0.10
CA PHE A 96 -5.69 2.11 0.15
C PHE A 96 -5.07 2.31 1.55
N LEU A 97 -4.83 3.57 1.96
CA LEU A 97 -4.33 3.93 3.30
C LEU A 97 -5.20 5.04 3.92
N ARG A 98 -6.52 4.93 3.76
CA ARG A 98 -7.47 5.90 4.32
C ARG A 98 -7.35 5.94 5.85
N GLN A 99 -7.35 7.13 6.45
CA GLN A 99 -7.23 7.36 7.90
C GLN A 99 -5.96 6.76 8.53
N ALA A 100 -4.88 6.56 7.77
CA ALA A 100 -3.56 6.23 8.33
C ALA A 100 -2.93 7.50 8.92
N LYS A 101 -3.45 7.94 10.08
CA LYS A 101 -3.19 9.29 10.65
C LYS A 101 -1.72 9.59 10.92
N HIS A 102 -0.92 8.58 11.22
CA HIS A 102 0.52 8.72 11.50
C HIS A 102 1.42 8.45 10.29
N LEU A 103 0.86 8.22 9.10
CA LEU A 103 1.64 7.92 7.90
C LEU A 103 2.46 9.13 7.51
N THR A 104 3.79 9.03 7.57
CA THR A 104 4.71 10.13 7.24
C THR A 104 5.32 10.00 5.85
N SER A 105 5.49 8.77 5.37
CA SER A 105 6.14 8.47 4.09
C SER A 105 5.45 7.33 3.35
N LEU A 106 5.13 7.58 2.08
CA LEU A 106 4.66 6.59 1.12
C LEU A 106 5.51 6.68 -0.15
N GLU A 107 6.05 5.53 -0.57
CA GLU A 107 6.82 5.40 -1.81
C GLU A 107 6.19 4.30 -2.67
N VAL A 108 5.98 4.61 -3.95
CA VAL A 108 5.43 3.66 -4.94
C VAL A 108 6.29 3.65 -6.19
N ASP A 109 6.97 2.53 -6.39
CA ASP A 109 7.70 2.14 -7.59
C ASP A 109 6.93 1.05 -8.33
N ALA A 110 6.03 1.52 -9.21
CA ALA A 110 5.14 0.72 -10.02
C ALA A 110 5.01 1.38 -11.41
N PRO A 111 5.91 1.09 -12.36
CA PRO A 111 5.97 1.80 -13.65
C PRO A 111 4.68 1.68 -14.49
N GLN A 112 3.91 0.60 -14.28
CA GLN A 112 2.66 0.36 -15.00
C GLN A 112 1.42 0.94 -14.29
N LEU A 113 1.58 1.52 -13.09
CA LEU A 113 0.48 2.05 -12.30
C LEU A 113 -0.14 3.24 -13.03
N TRP A 114 -1.41 3.12 -13.41
CA TRP A 114 -2.13 4.14 -14.16
C TRP A 114 -3.37 4.64 -13.43
N SER A 115 -3.89 3.90 -12.46
CA SER A 115 -5.07 4.28 -11.68
C SER A 115 -4.86 4.10 -10.18
N ILE A 116 -5.26 5.11 -9.40
CA ILE A 116 -5.42 5.04 -7.94
C ILE A 116 -6.83 5.49 -7.58
N GLY A 117 -7.43 4.85 -6.58
CA GLY A 117 -8.76 5.22 -6.11
C GLY A 117 -8.80 6.62 -5.45
N PRO A 118 -9.97 7.29 -5.44
CA PRO A 118 -10.12 8.69 -5.01
C PRO A 118 -9.69 8.95 -3.57
N SER A 119 -9.84 7.96 -2.68
CA SER A 119 -9.52 8.02 -1.25
C SER A 119 -8.16 7.43 -0.89
N PHE A 120 -7.25 7.29 -1.86
CA PHE A 120 -5.95 6.60 -1.74
C PHE A 120 -5.22 6.82 -0.41
N VAL A 121 -5.13 8.07 0.06
CA VAL A 121 -4.50 8.48 1.34
C VAL A 121 -5.33 9.52 2.10
N ILE A 122 -6.67 9.54 1.93
CA ILE A 122 -7.53 10.52 2.61
C ILE A 122 -7.47 10.31 4.13
N GLY A 123 -7.30 11.39 4.89
CA GLY A 123 -7.23 11.34 6.36
C GLY A 123 -5.84 11.01 6.92
N SER A 124 -4.84 10.80 6.05
CA SER A 124 -3.43 10.60 6.44
C SER A 124 -2.74 11.95 6.71
N ALA A 125 -3.19 12.63 7.76
CA ALA A 125 -2.82 14.02 8.06
C ALA A 125 -1.31 14.25 8.30
N ALA A 126 -0.57 13.22 8.71
CA ALA A 126 0.88 13.31 8.95
C ALA A 126 1.75 13.10 7.69
N LEU A 127 1.16 12.90 6.50
CA LEU A 127 1.91 12.53 5.28
C LEU A 127 2.77 13.70 4.80
N ARG A 128 4.10 13.53 4.89
CA ARG A 128 5.09 14.54 4.50
C ARG A 128 5.79 14.19 3.19
N ARG A 129 5.87 12.90 2.85
CA ARG A 129 6.53 12.41 1.65
C ARG A 129 5.63 11.43 0.92
N LEU A 130 5.24 11.81 -0.30
CA LEU A 130 4.59 10.94 -1.26
C LEU A 130 5.44 10.88 -2.52
N ASP A 131 6.08 9.74 -2.76
CA ASP A 131 6.91 9.53 -3.95
C ASP A 131 6.19 8.60 -4.93
N LEU A 132 5.75 9.17 -6.05
CA LEU A 132 5.14 8.48 -7.18
C LEU A 132 5.97 8.67 -8.47
N THR A 133 7.22 9.13 -8.35
CA THR A 133 8.07 9.48 -9.51
C THR A 133 8.34 8.29 -10.42
N ARG A 134 8.37 7.09 -9.85
CA ARG A 134 8.50 5.80 -10.54
C ARG A 134 7.18 5.20 -11.03
N SER A 135 6.11 6.00 -11.05
CA SER A 135 4.79 5.63 -11.58
C SER A 135 4.36 6.58 -12.72
N PRO A 136 5.09 6.64 -13.85
CA PRO A 136 4.91 7.66 -14.89
C PRO A 136 3.57 7.57 -15.63
N LYS A 137 2.94 6.38 -15.68
CA LYS A 137 1.63 6.20 -16.33
C LYS A 137 0.50 6.85 -15.55
N LEU A 138 0.61 6.93 -14.23
CA LEU A 138 -0.33 7.64 -13.37
C LEU A 138 -0.36 9.13 -13.71
N ALA A 139 0.79 9.71 -14.06
CA ALA A 139 0.87 11.07 -14.57
C ALA A 139 0.26 11.27 -15.97
N ARG A 140 -0.22 10.22 -16.65
CA ARG A 140 -0.90 10.36 -17.94
C ARG A 140 -2.40 10.07 -17.85
N SER A 141 -2.86 9.51 -16.73
CA SER A 141 -4.28 9.23 -16.55
C SER A 141 -5.07 10.51 -16.26
N ARG A 142 -6.21 10.64 -16.96
CA ARG A 142 -7.10 11.82 -16.95
C ARG A 142 -7.79 12.09 -15.60
N GLY A 143 -7.48 11.29 -14.56
CA GLY A 143 -8.15 11.32 -13.25
C GLY A 143 -7.27 11.75 -12.07
N VAL A 144 -5.97 11.99 -12.25
CA VAL A 144 -5.12 12.43 -11.14
C VAL A 144 -5.33 13.92 -10.92
N ARG A 145 -6.03 14.26 -9.82
CA ARG A 145 -6.17 15.64 -9.35
C ARG A 145 -4.79 16.33 -9.40
N PRO A 146 -4.67 17.54 -9.98
CA PRO A 146 -3.39 18.24 -10.13
C PRO A 146 -2.57 18.35 -8.83
N GLY A 147 -3.26 18.31 -7.68
CA GLY A 147 -2.67 18.36 -6.35
C GLY A 147 -1.75 17.20 -5.96
N LEU A 148 -1.80 16.01 -6.59
CA LEU A 148 -0.88 14.90 -6.28
C LEU A 148 0.44 14.93 -7.07
N ARG A 149 0.51 15.73 -8.15
CA ARG A 149 1.64 15.70 -9.10
C ARG A 149 2.83 16.58 -8.69
N ARG A 150 2.67 17.45 -7.69
CA ARG A 150 3.70 18.39 -7.21
C ARG A 150 3.82 18.41 -5.68
N GLN A 151 3.62 17.28 -5.01
CA GLN A 151 3.79 17.23 -3.56
C GLN A 151 5.21 16.86 -3.14
N ARG A 152 6.13 17.83 -3.26
CA ARG A 152 6.88 18.23 -2.04
C ARG A 152 5.91 19.12 -1.23
N VAL A 153 4.77 18.58 -0.80
CA VAL A 153 3.78 19.42 -0.12
C VAL A 153 4.21 19.54 1.32
N CYS A 154 4.77 20.71 1.61
CA CYS A 154 4.51 21.40 2.85
C CYS A 154 3.02 21.24 3.17
N ALA A 155 2.76 20.48 4.23
CA ALA A 155 1.46 20.41 4.90
C ALA A 155 0.90 21.82 5.15
N PRO A 156 -0.43 21.98 5.33
CA PRO A 156 -0.92 23.15 6.06
C PRO A 156 -0.23 23.27 7.42
#